data_AF-A0A6G1YMK2-F1
#
_entry.id   AF-A0A6G1YMK2-F1
#
_cell.length_a   1.000
_cell.length_b   1.000
_cell.length_c   1.000
_cell.angle_alpha   90.00
_cell.angle_beta   90.00
_cell.angle_gamma   90.00
#
_symmetry.space_group_name_H-M   'P 1'
#
loop_
_entity.id
_entity.type
_entity.pdbx_description
1 polymer ?
#
loop_
_entity_poly.entity_id
_entity_poly.type
_entity_poly.pdbx_seq_one_letter_code
_entity_poly.pdbx_strand_id
1 'polypeptide(L)'
;MIVVSAFVLVMLALSLAIIIFQYTTFDVLPFPIKEAKAFKHKASSSASPPSSNEGNTIPASSQSNTASPAGCINFNPSKRTITVSCNSPARLTDIDSKLHDASLLAKQSANGVWFLNANLVIAKGATLHIDSTDTKWLKISSKVTRGAGVAKIA
;
A
#
# COMPACT_ATOMS: atom_id res chain seq x y z
N MET A 1 39.98 12.33 35.09
CA MET A 1 38.63 12.05 35.63
C MET A 1 37.63 13.16 35.36
N ILE A 2 37.98 14.45 35.52
CA ILE A 2 37.07 15.60 35.31
C ILE A 2 36.52 15.67 33.87
N VAL A 3 37.35 15.43 32.85
CA VAL A 3 36.94 15.46 31.44
C VAL A 3 35.93 14.37 31.11
N VAL A 4 36.10 13.17 31.67
CA VAL A 4 35.18 12.04 31.49
C VAL A 4 33.84 12.33 32.16
N SER A 5 33.87 12.91 33.36
CA SER A 5 32.66 13.31 34.08
C SER A 5 31.85 14.38 33.33
N ALA A 6 32.53 15.37 32.74
CA ALA A 6 31.87 16.40 31.94
C ALA A 6 31.22 15.80 30.68
N PHE A 7 31.91 14.86 30.01
CA PHE A 7 31.38 14.21 28.81
C PHE A 7 30.12 13.38 29.10
N VAL A 8 30.09 12.66 30.22
CA VAL A 8 28.92 11.88 30.65
C VAL A 8 27.71 12.79 30.94
N LEU A 9 27.92 13.92 31.60
CA LEU A 9 26.85 14.89 31.90
C LEU A 9 26.26 15.52 30.63
N VAL A 10 27.11 15.86 29.66
CA VAL A 10 26.66 16.41 28.36
C VAL A 10 25.81 15.39 27.61
N MET A 11 26.25 14.14 27.54
CA MET A 11 25.50 13.07 26.86
C MET A 11 24.15 12.79 27.53
N LEU A 12 24.09 12.81 28.86
CA LEU A 12 22.84 12.63 29.60
C LEU A 12 21.86 13.77 29.30
N ALA A 13 22.31 15.03 29.29
CA ALA A 13 21.47 16.19 28.99
C ALA A 13 20.90 16.15 27.56
N LEU A 14 21.73 15.78 26.58
CA LEU A 14 21.28 15.60 25.19
C LEU A 14 20.22 14.50 25.06
N SER A 15 20.38 13.38 25.77
CA SER A 15 19.41 12.28 25.73
C SER A 15 18.04 12.67 26.29
N LEU A 16 18.01 13.43 27.39
CA LEU A 16 16.77 13.95 27.99
C LEU A 16 16.06 14.94 27.06
N ALA A 17 16.80 15.82 26.38
CA ALA A 17 16.24 16.79 25.44
C ALA A 17 15.55 16.11 24.25
N ILE A 18 16.14 15.04 23.69
CA ILE A 18 15.56 14.28 22.58
C ILE A 18 14.25 13.59 23.02
N ILE A 19 14.21 13.03 24.23
CA ILE A 19 13.00 12.39 24.76
C ILE A 19 11.85 13.41 24.89
N ILE A 20 12.11 14.61 25.43
CA ILE A 20 11.10 15.66 25.56
C ILE A 20 10.56 16.10 24.20
N PHE A 21 11.42 16.25 23.19
CA PHE A 21 11.02 16.68 21.84
C PHE A 21 10.03 15.72 21.18
N GLN A 22 10.19 14.41 21.39
CA GLN A 22 9.27 13.39 20.86
C GLN A 22 7.88 13.43 21.50
N TYR A 23 7.75 13.95 22.73
CA TYR A 23 6.46 14.07 23.41
C TYR A 23 5.68 15.34 23.02
N THR A 24 6.33 16.35 22.44
CA THR A 24 5.70 17.66 22.14
C THR A 24 5.20 17.84 20.71
N THR A 25 5.39 16.88 19.82
CA THR A 25 5.04 17.03 18.39
C THR A 25 3.92 16.09 17.94
N PHE A 26 2.79 16.01 18.64
CA PHE A 26 1.55 15.46 18.05
C PHE A 26 0.29 16.04 18.70
N ASP A 27 0.14 17.37 18.69
CA ASP A 27 -1.20 17.96 18.71
C ASP A 27 -1.78 17.90 17.30
N VAL A 28 -2.44 16.78 17.02
CA VAL A 28 -3.27 16.57 15.84
C VAL A 28 -4.45 17.53 15.94
N LEU A 29 -4.34 18.68 15.27
CA LEU A 29 -5.48 19.58 15.09
C LEU A 29 -6.64 18.83 14.43
N PRO A 30 -7.85 18.82 15.03
CA PRO A 30 -9.01 18.21 14.42
C PRO A 30 -9.44 19.07 13.23
N PHE A 31 -9.21 18.58 12.01
CA PHE A 31 -9.78 19.18 10.82
C PHE A 31 -11.31 19.04 10.85
N PRO A 32 -12.08 20.12 10.68
CA PRO A 32 -13.52 20.03 10.55
C PRO A 32 -13.86 19.47 9.15
N ILE A 33 -14.29 18.20 9.11
CA ILE A 33 -14.85 17.59 7.91
C ILE A 33 -16.23 18.22 7.68
N LYS A 34 -16.36 19.11 6.69
CA LYS A 34 -17.67 19.52 6.17
C LYS A 34 -18.18 18.42 5.24
N GLU A 35 -19.27 17.76 5.63
CA GLU A 35 -19.98 16.82 4.78
C GLU A 35 -20.48 17.52 3.51
N ALA A 36 -20.05 17.03 2.34
CA ALA A 36 -20.66 17.38 1.06
C ALA A 36 -21.85 16.45 0.79
N LYS A 37 -23.02 17.03 0.51
CA LYS A 37 -24.21 16.30 0.05
C LYS A 37 -23.91 15.57 -1.27
N ALA A 38 -24.19 14.27 -1.29
CA ALA A 38 -24.06 13.43 -2.47
C ALA A 38 -25.13 13.76 -3.53
N PHE A 39 -24.69 14.02 -4.77
CA PHE A 39 -25.57 14.05 -5.94
C PHE A 39 -25.87 12.61 -6.40
N LYS A 40 -27.17 12.32 -6.50
CA LYS A 40 -27.74 11.02 -6.87
C LYS A 40 -27.73 10.90 -8.39
N HIS A 41 -26.89 10.03 -8.95
CA HIS A 41 -26.96 9.68 -10.36
C HIS A 41 -27.56 8.28 -10.54
N LYS A 42 -28.68 8.29 -11.28
CA LYS A 42 -29.58 7.20 -11.61
C LYS A 42 -28.93 6.22 -12.57
N ALA A 43 -29.07 4.93 -12.28
CA ALA A 43 -28.71 3.84 -13.17
C ALA A 43 -29.61 3.83 -14.42
N SER A 44 -29.02 3.52 -15.57
CA SER A 44 -29.67 2.81 -16.67
C SER A 44 -28.65 1.98 -17.43
N SER A 45 -29.07 0.76 -17.74
CA SER A 45 -28.33 -0.37 -18.26
C SER A 45 -28.39 -0.48 -19.80
N SER A 46 -27.30 -1.03 -20.36
CA SER A 46 -27.20 -1.96 -21.50
C SER A 46 -27.78 -1.60 -22.88
N ALA A 47 -26.89 -1.48 -23.89
CA ALA A 47 -26.80 -2.40 -25.04
C ALA A 47 -25.64 -2.03 -26.00
N SER A 48 -24.90 -3.04 -26.48
CA SER A 48 -23.93 -3.06 -27.60
C SER A 48 -24.51 -3.95 -28.74
N PRO A 49 -23.88 -4.20 -29.93
CA PRO A 49 -22.58 -3.79 -30.53
C PRO A 49 -22.73 -3.45 -32.08
N PRO A 50 -21.75 -3.71 -32.98
CA PRO A 50 -20.40 -3.15 -33.15
C PRO A 50 -20.23 -2.39 -34.50
N SER A 51 -19.13 -1.65 -34.67
CA SER A 51 -18.66 -1.24 -36.00
C SER A 51 -17.13 -1.33 -36.05
N SER A 52 -16.64 -2.04 -37.08
CA SER A 52 -15.25 -2.28 -37.42
C SER A 52 -14.67 -1.14 -38.27
N ASN A 53 -13.38 -0.83 -38.11
CA ASN A 53 -12.37 -1.03 -39.16
C ASN A 53 -10.99 -0.46 -38.76
N GLU A 54 -9.99 -1.00 -39.47
CA GLU A 54 -8.54 -1.03 -39.31
C GLU A 54 -7.78 0.31 -39.36
N GLY A 55 -6.52 0.31 -38.86
CA GLY A 55 -5.57 1.40 -39.12
C GLY A 55 -4.24 1.34 -38.34
N ASN A 56 -3.35 0.45 -38.77
CA ASN A 56 -1.89 0.30 -38.52
C ASN A 56 -1.10 1.50 -37.95
N THR A 57 -0.19 1.29 -36.98
CA THR A 57 1.22 1.81 -36.95
C THR A 57 2.04 1.14 -35.82
N ILE A 58 3.28 0.78 -36.16
CA ILE A 58 4.31 0.00 -35.46
C ILE A 58 4.73 0.61 -34.09
N PRO A 59 5.04 -0.22 -33.07
CA PRO A 59 6.03 0.17 -32.07
C PRO A 59 7.26 -0.73 -32.12
N ALA A 60 8.41 -0.07 -32.23
CA ALA A 60 9.72 -0.65 -32.06
C ALA A 60 9.81 -1.47 -30.76
N SER A 61 10.26 -2.71 -30.90
CA SER A 61 10.58 -3.62 -29.81
C SER A 61 11.78 -3.09 -29.01
N SER A 62 11.50 -2.21 -28.04
CA SER A 62 12.33 -2.16 -26.84
C SER A 62 11.84 -3.29 -25.94
N GLN A 63 12.44 -4.45 -26.16
CA GLN A 63 12.27 -5.66 -25.37
C GLN A 63 12.84 -5.37 -23.98
N SER A 64 12.07 -4.65 -23.15
CA SER A 64 12.20 -4.75 -21.71
C SER A 64 11.95 -6.21 -21.39
N ASN A 65 13.01 -6.89 -20.94
CA ASN A 65 12.88 -8.17 -20.27
C ASN A 65 12.11 -7.93 -18.98
N THR A 66 10.80 -7.72 -19.09
CA THR A 66 9.86 -7.84 -18.00
C THR A 66 9.76 -9.34 -17.73
N ALA A 67 10.79 -9.86 -17.06
CA ALA A 67 10.66 -11.09 -16.31
C ALA A 67 9.41 -10.89 -15.45
N SER A 68 8.36 -11.65 -15.76
CA SER A 68 7.18 -11.72 -14.92
C SER A 68 7.68 -11.90 -13.47
N PRO A 69 7.24 -11.09 -12.49
CA PRO A 69 7.66 -11.20 -11.08
C PRO A 69 7.06 -12.46 -10.44
N ALA A 70 7.23 -13.60 -11.10
CA ALA A 70 6.80 -14.91 -10.66
C ALA A 70 7.75 -15.40 -9.57
N GLY A 71 7.66 -14.79 -8.38
CA GLY A 71 8.24 -15.36 -7.16
C GLY A 71 8.49 -14.38 -6.02
N CYS A 72 8.63 -13.09 -6.29
CA CYS A 72 9.08 -12.15 -5.26
C CYS A 72 7.96 -11.59 -4.36
N ILE A 73 6.70 -11.76 -4.77
CA ILE A 73 5.52 -11.44 -3.94
C ILE A 73 4.90 -12.76 -3.47
N ASN A 74 4.86 -12.96 -2.16
CA ASN A 74 4.34 -14.17 -1.52
C ASN A 74 3.27 -13.80 -0.48
N PHE A 75 2.27 -14.66 -0.29
CA PHE A 75 1.26 -14.50 0.73
C PHE A 75 1.26 -15.69 1.70
N ASN A 76 1.36 -15.39 3.01
CA ASN A 76 1.16 -16.35 4.08
C ASN A 76 -0.26 -16.22 4.65
N PRO A 77 -1.16 -17.20 4.41
CA PRO A 77 -2.55 -17.11 4.87
C PRO A 77 -2.69 -17.21 6.39
N SER A 78 -1.83 -17.97 7.08
CA SER A 78 -1.90 -18.16 8.53
C SER A 78 -1.63 -16.86 9.29
N LYS A 79 -0.76 -15.99 8.76
CA LYS A 79 -0.44 -14.67 9.34
C LYS A 79 -1.14 -13.51 8.62
N ARG A 80 -1.87 -13.80 7.55
CA ARG A 80 -2.43 -12.82 6.60
C ARG A 80 -1.36 -11.78 6.20
N THR A 81 -0.20 -12.25 5.76
CA THR A 81 0.98 -11.41 5.47
C THR A 81 1.40 -11.53 4.00
N ILE A 82 1.43 -10.41 3.31
CA ILE A 82 2.05 -10.22 2.00
C ILE A 82 3.52 -9.87 2.24
N THR A 83 4.43 -10.61 1.61
CA THR A 83 5.87 -10.33 1.64
C THR A 83 6.34 -9.95 0.25
N VAL A 84 7.00 -8.80 0.12
CA VAL A 84 7.59 -8.30 -1.13
C VAL A 84 9.11 -8.39 -1.01
N SER A 85 9.74 -9.15 -1.89
CA SER A 85 11.18 -9.43 -1.91
C SER A 85 11.83 -9.15 -3.26
N CYS A 86 11.19 -8.32 -4.07
CA CYS A 86 11.60 -8.06 -5.45
C CYS A 86 12.92 -7.28 -5.49
N ASN A 87 13.83 -7.69 -6.39
CA ASN A 87 15.08 -6.98 -6.64
C ASN A 87 14.87 -5.64 -7.36
N SER A 88 13.81 -5.55 -8.17
CA SER A 88 13.32 -4.30 -8.75
C SER A 88 12.24 -3.67 -7.85
N PRO A 89 12.08 -2.34 -7.88
CA PRO A 89 10.98 -1.69 -7.18
C PRO A 89 9.63 -2.28 -7.60
N ALA A 90 8.86 -2.75 -6.62
CA ALA A 90 7.50 -3.24 -6.82
C ALA A 90 6.49 -2.13 -6.55
N ARG A 91 5.27 -2.28 -7.06
CA ARG A 91 4.14 -1.34 -6.92
C ARG A 91 2.91 -2.08 -6.40
N LEU A 92 1.86 -1.36 -6.01
CA LEU A 92 0.63 -1.99 -5.53
C LEU A 92 -0.06 -2.77 -6.65
N THR A 93 0.00 -2.27 -7.88
CA THR A 93 -0.47 -3.01 -9.07
C THR A 93 0.27 -4.34 -9.26
N ASP A 94 1.56 -4.44 -8.93
CA ASP A 94 2.31 -5.70 -9.04
C ASP A 94 1.82 -6.73 -8.01
N ILE A 95 1.49 -6.27 -6.80
CA ILE A 95 0.93 -7.12 -5.74
C ILE A 95 -0.48 -7.59 -6.11
N ASP A 96 -1.34 -6.68 -6.58
CA ASP A 96 -2.71 -6.99 -7.01
C ASP A 96 -2.75 -7.98 -8.19
N SER A 97 -1.91 -7.74 -9.19
CA SER A 97 -1.76 -8.64 -10.35
C SER A 97 -1.13 -9.98 -9.99
N LYS A 98 -0.37 -10.08 -8.90
CA LYS A 98 0.21 -11.36 -8.46
C LYS A 98 -0.76 -12.18 -7.61
N LEU A 99 -1.47 -11.54 -6.68
CA LEU A 99 -2.31 -12.22 -5.71
C LEU A 99 -3.74 -12.42 -6.20
N HIS A 100 -4.27 -11.49 -7.00
CA HIS A 100 -5.66 -11.49 -7.48
C HIS A 100 -6.70 -11.70 -6.37
N ASP A 101 -6.42 -11.19 -5.16
CA ASP A 101 -7.29 -11.33 -3.98
C ASP A 101 -7.63 -9.96 -3.39
N ALA A 102 -8.81 -9.47 -3.76
CA ALA A 102 -9.35 -8.20 -3.28
C ALA A 102 -9.63 -8.20 -1.76
N SER A 103 -9.67 -9.36 -1.09
CA SER A 103 -9.78 -9.41 0.37
C SER A 103 -8.50 -8.91 1.04
N LEU A 104 -7.35 -9.04 0.37
CA LEU A 104 -6.02 -8.67 0.88
C LEU A 104 -5.61 -7.27 0.41
N LEU A 105 -5.76 -6.99 -0.88
CA LEU A 105 -5.47 -5.69 -1.47
C LEU A 105 -6.51 -5.41 -2.55
N ALA A 106 -7.38 -4.43 -2.33
CA ALA A 106 -8.42 -4.05 -3.27
C ALA A 106 -8.08 -2.75 -3.99
N LYS A 107 -8.13 -2.77 -5.33
CA LYS A 107 -8.22 -1.55 -6.14
C LYS A 107 -9.66 -1.03 -6.11
N GLN A 108 -9.96 -0.09 -5.21
CA GLN A 108 -11.33 0.43 -4.99
C GLN A 108 -11.81 1.38 -6.09
N SER A 109 -10.87 1.97 -6.83
CA SER A 109 -11.18 2.88 -7.94
C SER A 109 -10.10 2.79 -9.00
N ALA A 110 -10.48 3.00 -10.27
CA ALA A 110 -9.55 3.17 -11.37
C ALA A 110 -8.55 4.33 -11.14
N ASN A 111 -8.91 5.28 -10.27
CA ASN A 111 -8.09 6.47 -9.96
C ASN A 111 -6.96 6.21 -8.93
N GLY A 112 -6.56 4.95 -8.70
CA GLY A 112 -5.45 4.61 -7.79
C GLY A 112 -5.83 4.71 -6.31
N VAL A 113 -7.08 4.39 -5.96
CA VAL A 113 -7.50 4.25 -4.55
C VAL A 113 -7.39 2.77 -4.17
N TRP A 114 -6.53 2.48 -3.21
CA TRP A 114 -6.21 1.14 -2.73
C TRP A 114 -6.66 0.93 -1.29
N PHE A 115 -7.11 -0.28 -0.98
CA PHE A 115 -7.40 -0.71 0.38
C PHE A 115 -6.61 -1.98 0.70
N LEU A 116 -5.64 -1.85 1.60
CA LEU A 116 -4.82 -2.93 2.12
C LEU A 116 -5.45 -3.48 3.40
N ASN A 117 -5.82 -4.76 3.37
CA ASN A 117 -6.41 -5.50 4.48
C ASN A 117 -5.61 -6.77 4.77
N ALA A 118 -4.29 -6.62 4.83
CA ALA A 118 -3.31 -7.65 5.17
C ALA A 118 -2.07 -6.98 5.78
N ASN A 119 -1.25 -7.76 6.46
CA ASN A 119 0.09 -7.31 6.85
C ASN A 119 0.95 -7.21 5.58
N LEU A 120 1.77 -6.16 5.48
CA LEU A 120 2.69 -5.97 4.36
C LEU A 120 4.12 -5.86 4.89
N VAL A 121 4.99 -6.78 4.44
CA VAL A 121 6.40 -6.82 4.82
C VAL A 121 7.25 -6.62 3.56
N ILE A 122 8.12 -5.62 3.60
CA ILE A 122 9.12 -5.41 2.55
C ILE A 122 10.42 -6.03 3.04
N ALA A 123 10.91 -7.02 2.31
CA ALA A 123 12.13 -7.73 2.66
C ALA A 123 13.35 -6.79 2.59
N LYS A 124 14.42 -7.14 3.30
CA LYS A 124 15.66 -6.37 3.29
C LYS A 124 16.19 -6.21 1.85
N GLY A 125 16.46 -4.98 1.45
CA GLY A 125 16.98 -4.65 0.12
C GLY A 125 15.92 -4.61 -0.99
N ALA A 126 14.66 -4.97 -0.69
CA ALA A 126 13.54 -4.75 -1.59
C ALA A 126 12.99 -3.33 -1.44
N THR A 127 12.31 -2.83 -2.47
CA THR A 127 11.66 -1.51 -2.47
C THR A 127 10.23 -1.64 -2.94
N LEU A 128 9.29 -1.01 -2.23
CA LEU A 128 7.92 -0.78 -2.69
C LEU A 128 7.76 0.71 -3.01
N HIS A 129 7.48 1.04 -4.26
CA HIS A 129 7.18 2.40 -4.69
C HIS A 129 5.69 2.71 -4.48
N ILE A 130 5.44 3.75 -3.68
CA ILE A 130 4.14 4.38 -3.53
C ILE A 130 4.26 5.79 -4.09
N ASP A 131 3.75 5.98 -5.30
CA ASP A 131 3.85 7.22 -6.05
C ASP A 131 2.52 7.55 -6.75
N SER A 132 2.43 8.77 -7.29
CA SER A 132 1.19 9.28 -7.91
C SER A 132 0.82 8.59 -9.22
N THR A 133 1.71 7.80 -9.81
CA THR A 133 1.46 7.06 -11.05
C THR A 133 0.73 5.74 -10.79
N ASP A 134 0.71 5.21 -9.55
CA ASP A 134 -0.07 4.02 -9.16
C ASP A 134 -1.08 4.28 -8.03
N THR A 135 -0.75 5.21 -7.12
CA THR A 135 -1.46 5.39 -5.85
C THR A 135 -1.80 6.86 -5.61
N LYS A 136 -3.11 7.16 -5.55
CA LYS A 136 -3.61 8.41 -4.99
C LYS A 136 -3.93 8.30 -3.51
N TRP A 137 -4.48 7.16 -3.10
CA TRP A 137 -4.81 6.89 -1.72
C TRP A 137 -4.50 5.43 -1.39
N LEU A 138 -3.77 5.21 -0.30
CA LEU A 138 -3.59 3.89 0.29
C LEU A 138 -4.26 3.88 1.67
N LYS A 139 -5.38 3.16 1.77
CA LYS A 139 -6.07 2.92 3.04
C LYS A 139 -5.52 1.64 3.65
N ILE A 140 -5.13 1.68 4.91
CA ILE A 140 -4.61 0.51 5.64
C ILE A 140 -5.62 0.13 6.72
N SER A 141 -6.06 -1.12 6.71
CA SER A 141 -6.92 -1.67 7.75
C SER A 141 -6.11 -1.87 9.04
N SER A 142 -6.58 -1.29 10.15
CA SER A 142 -6.05 -1.57 11.49
C SER A 142 -6.61 -2.86 12.09
N LYS A 143 -7.61 -3.48 11.45
CA LYS A 143 -8.26 -4.68 11.94
C LYS A 143 -7.57 -5.91 11.35
N VAL A 144 -7.03 -6.76 12.22
CA VAL A 144 -6.62 -8.11 11.85
C VAL A 144 -7.88 -8.95 11.69
N THR A 145 -8.45 -9.00 10.48
CA THR A 145 -9.55 -9.93 10.19
C THR A 145 -8.97 -11.35 10.12
N ARG A 146 -8.93 -12.03 11.27
CA ARG A 146 -8.72 -13.48 11.31
C ARG A 146 -9.94 -14.09 10.63
N GLY A 147 -9.75 -14.70 9.46
CA GLY A 147 -10.82 -15.32 8.70
C GLY A 147 -11.65 -16.19 9.64
N ALA A 148 -12.89 -15.77 9.91
CA ALA A 148 -13.82 -16.59 10.65
C ALA A 148 -14.08 -17.80 9.75
N GLY A 149 -13.48 -18.95 10.12
CA GLY A 149 -13.86 -20.22 9.56
C GLY A 149 -15.36 -20.36 9.80
N VAL A 150 -16.14 -20.28 8.72
CA VAL A 150 -17.54 -20.68 8.74
C VAL A 150 -17.51 -22.18 8.97
N ALA A 151 -17.55 -22.59 10.24
CA ALA A 151 -17.79 -23.97 10.62
C ALA A 151 -19.19 -24.30 10.12
N LYS A 152 -19.25 -24.98 8.97
CA LYS A 152 -20.47 -25.56 8.45
C LYS A 152 -20.79 -26.75 9.34
N ILE A 153 -21.60 -26.52 10.37
CA ILE A 153 -22.22 -27.57 11.17
C ILE A 153 -23.20 -28.31 10.24
N ALA A 154 -22.88 -29.57 9.97
CA ALA A 154 -23.76 -30.57 9.38
C ALA A 154 -24.38 -31.40 10.52
#